data_AF-A0AAT9HH87-F1
#
_entry.id   AF-A0AAT9HH87-F1
#
_cell.length_a   1.000
_cell.length_b   1.000
_cell.length_c   1.000
_cell.angle_alpha   90.00
_cell.angle_beta   90.00
_cell.angle_gamma   90.00
#
_symmetry.space_group_name_H-M   'P 1'
#
loop_
_entity.id
_entity.type
_entity.pdbx_description
1 polymer ?
#
loop_
_entity_poly.entity_id
_entity_poly.type
_entity_poly.pdbx_seq_one_letter_code
_entity_poly.pdbx_strand_id
1 'polypeptide(L)' 'MTEARHGFAESLRIREELGYLVGTAPALASLAETESEPEASRLREEAHRLLRLLGGVPTWLARQLAPPGAATA' A
#
# COMPACT_ATOMS: atom_id res chain seq x y z
N MET A 1 -34.16 -0.62 -12.14
CA MET A 1 -33.58 -0.48 -10.77
C MET A 1 -32.51 -1.52 -10.46
N THR A 2 -32.57 -2.74 -11.02
CA THR A 2 -31.60 -3.81 -10.78
C THR A 2 -30.18 -3.49 -11.26
N GLU A 3 -30.01 -2.85 -12.43
CA GLU A 3 -28.69 -2.45 -12.94
C GLU A 3 -27.97 -1.43 -12.05
N ALA A 4 -28.68 -0.41 -11.53
CA ALA A 4 -28.07 0.59 -10.65
C ALA A 4 -27.59 -0.03 -9.33
N ARG A 5 -28.38 -0.95 -8.75
CA ARG A 5 -27.98 -1.69 -7.54
C ARG A 5 -26.79 -2.61 -7.81
N HIS A 6 -26.78 -3.27 -8.97
CA HIS A 6 -25.67 -4.13 -9.39
C HIS A 6 -24.37 -3.32 -9.59
N GLY A 7 -24.44 -2.20 -10.32
CA GLY A 7 -23.27 -1.33 -10.52
C GLY A 7 -22.72 -0.75 -9.22
N PHE A 8 -23.58 -0.40 -8.26
CA PHE A 8 -23.15 0.04 -6.94
C PHE A 8 -22.47 -1.09 -6.13
N ALA A 9 -23.03 -2.30 -6.14
CA ALA A 9 -22.44 -3.45 -5.46
C ALA A 9 -21.06 -3.80 -6.04
N GLU A 10 -20.91 -3.74 -7.36
CA GLU A 10 -19.61 -3.98 -8.01
C GLU A 10 -18.61 -2.87 -7.69
N SER A 11 -19.06 -1.61 -7.67
CA SER A 11 -18.18 -0.51 -7.23
C SER A 11 -17.76 -0.64 -5.76
N LEU A 12 -18.63 -1.12 -4.88
CA LEU A 12 -18.30 -1.35 -3.46
C LEU A 12 -17.27 -2.46 -3.32
N ARG A 13 -17.49 -3.60 -4.00
CA ARG A 13 -16.55 -4.73 -4.02
C ARG A 13 -15.15 -4.30 -4.48
N ILE A 14 -15.07 -3.53 -5.56
CA ILE A 14 -13.79 -3.00 -6.06
C ILE A 14 -13.13 -2.06 -5.04
N ARG A 15 -13.90 -1.21 -4.36
CA ARG A 15 -13.37 -0.31 -3.32
C ARG A 15 -12.83 -1.08 -2.11
N GLU A 16 -13.51 -2.13 -1.69
CA GLU A 16 -13.07 -2.99 -0.58
C GLU A 16 -11.80 -3.76 -0.94
N GLU A 17 -11.76 -4.37 -2.13
CA GLU A 17 -10.59 -5.10 -2.63
C GLU A 17 -9.38 -4.17 -2.77
N LEU A 18 -9.57 -2.99 -3.38
CA LEU A 18 -8.51 -1.97 -3.48
C LEU A 18 -8.09 -1.46 -2.10
N GLY A 19 -9.04 -1.26 -1.17
CA GLY A 19 -8.75 -0.83 0.20
C GLY A 19 -7.89 -1.85 0.96
N TYR A 20 -8.17 -3.14 0.80
CA TYR A 20 -7.37 -4.22 1.36
C TYR A 20 -5.94 -4.21 0.79
N LEU A 21 -5.80 -4.15 -0.53
CA LEU A 21 -4.48 -4.11 -1.19
C LEU A 21 -3.66 -2.87 -0.80
N VAL A 22 -4.30 -1.70 -0.74
CA VAL A 22 -3.69 -0.44 -0.30
C VAL A 22 -3.28 -0.51 1.18
N GLY A 23 -3.99 -1.26 2.02
CA GLY A 23 -3.69 -1.44 3.45
C GLY A 23 -2.52 -2.40 3.74
N THR A 24 -2.24 -3.35 2.85
CA THR A 24 -1.15 -4.33 3.04
C THR A 24 0.23 -3.69 3.05
N ALA A 25 0.51 -2.74 2.14
CA ALA A 25 1.81 -2.08 2.09
C ALA A 25 2.14 -1.29 3.39
N PRO A 26 1.22 -0.48 3.95
CA PRO A 26 1.34 0.07 5.30
C PRO A 26 1.62 -0.97 6.40
N ALA A 27 0.91 -2.10 6.40
CA ALA A 27 1.08 -3.12 7.43
C ALA A 27 2.48 -3.76 7.39
N LEU A 28 3.00 -4.03 6.19
CA LEU A 28 4.37 -4.52 5.99
C LEU A 28 5.41 -3.49 6.45
N ALA A 29 5.20 -2.20 6.15
CA ALA A 29 6.08 -1.14 6.60
C ALA A 29 6.11 -1.03 8.14
N SER A 30 4.95 -1.10 8.79
CA SER A 30 4.87 -1.09 10.26
C SER A 30 5.52 -2.33 10.88
N LEU A 31 5.35 -3.52 10.30
CA LEU A 31 6.00 -4.74 10.78
C LEU A 31 7.53 -4.64 10.65
N ALA A 32 8.02 -4.04 9.56
CA ALA A 32 9.45 -3.83 9.37
C ALA A 32 10.09 -2.93 10.44
N GLU A 33 9.32 -2.08 11.12
CA GLU A 33 9.82 -1.26 12.23
C GLU A 33 10.07 -2.08 13.52
N THR A 34 9.41 -3.23 13.66
CA THR A 34 9.55 -4.10 14.84
C THR A 34 10.50 -5.28 14.63
N GLU A 35 10.82 -5.61 13.39
CA GLU A 35 11.67 -6.74 13.02
C GLU A 35 13.16 -6.39 13.00
N SER A 36 14.01 -7.40 13.16
CA SER A 36 15.47 -7.26 13.01
C SER A 36 15.92 -7.52 11.58
N GLU A 37 17.12 -7.04 11.22
CA GLU A 37 17.71 -7.38 9.93
C GLU A 37 18.07 -8.88 9.86
N PRO A 38 17.90 -9.55 8.69
CA PRO A 38 17.57 -8.97 7.38
C PRO A 38 16.06 -8.87 7.08
N GLU A 39 15.20 -9.29 8.00
CA GLU A 39 13.76 -9.44 7.76
C GLU A 39 13.08 -8.07 7.58
N ALA A 40 13.51 -7.08 8.36
CA ALA A 40 13.05 -5.70 8.22
C ALA A 40 13.31 -5.14 6.80
N SER A 41 14.48 -5.40 6.20
CA SER A 41 14.75 -5.00 4.82
C SER A 41 13.83 -5.68 3.80
N ARG A 42 13.59 -6.99 3.93
CA ARG A 42 12.69 -7.73 3.02
C ARG A 42 11.26 -7.19 3.08
N LEU A 43 10.77 -6.88 4.28
CA LEU A 43 9.43 -6.33 4.48
C LEU A 43 9.29 -4.93 3.84
N ARG A 44 10.31 -4.08 3.95
CA ARG A 44 10.33 -2.76 3.27
C ARG A 44 10.36 -2.90 1.75
N GLU A 45 11.14 -3.83 1.21
CA GLU A 45 11.21 -4.10 -0.22
C GLU A 45 9.85 -4.56 -0.79
N GLU A 46 9.14 -5.43 -0.07
CA GLU A 46 7.81 -5.88 -0.50
C GLU A 46 6.77 -4.75 -0.37
N ALA A 47 6.83 -3.94 0.68
CA ALA A 47 6.00 -2.74 0.82
C ALA A 47 6.22 -1.76 -0.36
N HIS A 48 7.47 -1.54 -0.77
CA HIS A 48 7.79 -0.75 -1.96
C HIS A 48 7.25 -1.36 -3.24
N ARG A 49 7.34 -2.68 -3.40
CA ARG A 49 6.85 -3.39 -4.58
C ARG A 49 5.33 -3.23 -4.73
N LEU A 50 4.57 -3.43 -3.66
CA LEU A 50 3.13 -3.22 -3.63
C LEU A 50 2.76 -1.76 -3.94
N LEU A 51 3.46 -0.80 -3.31
CA LEU A 51 3.24 0.62 -3.56
C LEU A 51 3.44 1.00 -5.04
N ARG A 52 4.46 0.43 -5.70
CA ARG A 52 4.69 0.65 -7.16
C ARG A 52 3.58 0.03 -8.02
N LEU A 53 3.11 -1.17 -7.68
CA LEU A 53 2.00 -1.82 -8.39
C LEU A 53 0.70 -1.02 -8.28
N LEU A 54 0.50 -0.33 -7.17
CA LEU A 54 -0.63 0.57 -6.92
C LEU A 54 -0.43 1.99 -7.48
N GLY A 55 0.65 2.24 -8.22
CA GLY A 55 0.92 3.56 -8.83
C GLY A 55 1.32 4.65 -7.83
N GLY A 56 1.89 4.28 -6.67
CA GLY A 56 2.33 5.22 -5.64
C GLY A 56 1.26 5.57 -4.60
N VAL A 57 0.15 4.80 -4.55
CA VAL A 57 -0.89 4.92 -3.53
C VAL A 57 -0.66 3.87 -2.42
N PRO A 58 -0.72 4.26 -1.13
CA PRO A 58 -1.04 5.60 -0.64
C PRO A 58 0.18 6.54 -0.64
N THR A 59 -0.05 7.81 -1.00
CA THR A 59 1.03 8.79 -1.22
C THR A 59 1.81 9.16 0.04
N TRP A 60 1.17 9.06 1.22
CA TRP A 60 1.86 9.28 2.51
C TRP A 60 2.90 8.18 2.78
N LEU A 61 2.61 6.93 2.42
CA LEU A 61 3.52 5.80 2.59
C LEU A 61 4.70 5.92 1.62
N ALA A 62 4.46 6.41 0.40
CA ALA A 62 5.53 6.71 -0.55
C ALA A 62 6.57 7.68 0.02
N ARG A 63 6.13 8.65 0.84
CA ARG A 63 7.04 9.57 1.53
C ARG A 63 7.79 8.89 2.69
N GLN A 64 7.13 8.04 3.46
CA GLN A 64 7.74 7.32 4.58
C GLN A 64 8.80 6.32 4.12
N LEU A 65 8.55 5.64 3.00
CA LEU A 65 9.45 4.64 2.45
C LEU A 65 10.55 5.25 1.54
N ALA A 66 10.57 6.56 1.31
CA ALA A 66 11.61 7.20 0.52
C ALA A 66 12.98 7.08 1.24
N PRO A 67 14.08 6.80 0.52
CA PRO A 67 15.39 6.71 1.15
C PRO A 67 15.76 8.03 1.82
N PRO A 68 16.38 8.02 3.01
CA PRO A 68 16.82 9.22 3.70
C PRO A 68 17.89 9.93 2.85
N GLY A 69 17.47 10.99 2.16
CA GLY A 69 18.30 11.76 1.21
C GLY A 69 17.59 12.19 -0.07
N ALA A 70 16.43 11.61 -0.40
CA ALA A 70 15.67 11.98 -1.59
C ALA A 70 14.85 13.28 -1.45
N ALA A 71 14.74 13.86 -0.24
CA ALA A 71 13.89 15.01 0.06
C ALA A 71 14.61 16.38 -0.02
N THR A 72 15.86 16.44 -0.46
CA THR A 72 16.67 17.68 -0.50
C THR A 72 17.24 18.02 -1.88
N ALA A 73 16.50 17.76 -2.95
CA ALA A 73 16.86 18.25 -4.30
C ALA A 73 15.72 19.05 -4.91
#